data_AF-X1DAE8-F1
#
_entry.id   AF-X1DAE8-F1
#
_cell.length_a   1.000
_cell.length_b   1.000
_cell.length_c   1.000
_cell.angle_alpha   90.00
_cell.angle_beta   90.00
_cell.angle_gamma   90.00
#
_symmetry.space_group_name_H-M   'P 1'
#
loop_
_entity.id
_entity.type
_entity.pdbx_description
1 polymer ?
#
loop_
_entity_poly.entity_id
_entity_poly.type
_entity_poly.pdbx_seq_one_letter_code
_entity_poly.pdbx_strand_id
1 'polypeptide(L)'
;MDFDLTEDQKALRKKAREFAVKEVLPIAAAYDEAEMMPMDVIKKAWKAGLTNLGIPKEYGGQGYGLIESVIVVEEIASACPGIATSIFDNDLG
;
A
#
# COMPACT_ATOMS: atom_id res chain seq x y z
N MET A 1 26.97 3.75 -8.93
CA MET A 1 25.64 4.06 -8.37
C MET A 1 24.86 2.78 -8.42
N ASP A 2 24.29 2.37 -7.29
CA ASP A 2 23.51 1.14 -7.17
C ASP A 2 22.02 1.51 -7.15
N PHE A 3 21.22 0.82 -7.95
CA PHE A 3 19.79 1.04 -8.11
C PHE A 3 18.98 -0.21 -7.76
N ASP A 4 19.64 -1.29 -7.34
CA ASP A 4 18.94 -2.50 -6.95
C ASP A 4 18.24 -2.30 -5.60
N LEU A 5 17.05 -2.89 -5.49
CA LEU A 5 16.34 -2.99 -4.22
C LEU A 5 17.03 -3.99 -3.31
N THR A 6 16.98 -3.74 -2.01
CA THR A 6 17.37 -4.74 -1.01
C THR A 6 16.42 -5.93 -1.05
N GLU A 7 16.83 -7.07 -0.47
CA GLU A 7 15.97 -8.25 -0.41
C GLU A 7 14.68 -7.99 0.39
N ASP A 8 14.75 -7.19 1.45
CA ASP A 8 13.58 -6.76 2.23
C ASP A 8 12.63 -5.89 1.40
N GLN A 9 13.17 -4.96 0.61
CA GLN A 9 12.40 -4.13 -0.32
C GLN A 9 11.75 -4.97 -1.44
N LYS A 10 12.46 -5.99 -1.97
CA LYS A 10 11.88 -6.93 -2.95
C LYS A 10 10.74 -7.75 -2.35
N ALA A 11 10.89 -8.20 -1.11
CA ALA A 11 9.84 -8.92 -0.38
C ALA A 11 8.62 -8.02 -0.12
N LEU A 12 8.85 -6.77 0.29
CA LEU A 12 7.80 -5.77 0.47
C LEU A 12 7.05 -5.49 -0.85
N ARG A 13 7.77 -5.27 -1.94
CA ARG A 13 7.21 -5.11 -3.29
C ARG A 13 6.32 -6.28 -3.68
N LYS A 14 6.81 -7.52 -3.50
CA LYS A 14 6.05 -8.73 -3.81
C LYS A 14 4.75 -8.79 -2.99
N LYS A 15 4.83 -8.49 -1.70
CA LYS A 15 3.67 -8.47 -0.80
C LYS A 15 2.64 -7.42 -1.22
N ALA A 16 3.08 -6.19 -1.53
CA ALA A 16 2.21 -5.12 -1.99
C ALA A 16 1.55 -5.47 -3.33
N ARG A 17 2.31 -6.03 -4.28
CA ARG A 17 1.79 -6.51 -5.58
C ARG A 17 0.71 -7.58 -5.41
N GLU A 18 0.96 -8.57 -4.55
CA GLU A 18 -0.01 -9.62 -4.28
C GLU A 18 -1.30 -9.07 -3.68
N PHE A 19 -1.20 -8.09 -2.77
CA PHE A 19 -2.36 -7.39 -2.23
C PHE A 19 -3.11 -6.62 -3.33
N ALA A 20 -2.40 -5.87 -4.17
CA ALA A 20 -2.99 -5.10 -5.27
C ALA A 20 -3.79 -6.02 -6.22
N VAL A 21 -3.20 -7.14 -6.65
CA VAL A 21 -3.85 -8.06 -7.60
C VAL A 21 -5.03 -8.81 -6.96
N LYS A 22 -4.92 -9.23 -5.70
CA LYS A 22 -5.93 -10.08 -5.05
C LYS A 22 -7.09 -9.29 -4.42
N GLU A 23 -6.81 -8.10 -3.89
CA GLU A 23 -7.76 -7.36 -3.05
C GLU A 23 -8.24 -6.05 -3.69
N VAL A 24 -7.41 -5.39 -4.51
CA VAL A 24 -7.73 -4.07 -5.09
C VAL A 24 -8.27 -4.20 -6.51
N LEU A 25 -7.52 -4.87 -7.39
CA LEU A 25 -7.84 -4.99 -8.82
C LEU A 25 -9.26 -5.54 -9.09
N PRO A 26 -9.76 -6.57 -8.38
CA PRO A 26 -11.08 -7.13 -8.68
C PRO A 26 -12.25 -6.18 -8.40
N ILE A 27 -12.05 -5.18 -7.53
CA ILE A 27 -13.11 -4.27 -7.10
C ILE A 27 -13.00 -2.86 -7.70
N ALA A 28 -11.84 -2.52 -8.29
CA ALA A 28 -11.47 -1.16 -8.66
C ALA A 28 -12.54 -0.46 -9.51
N ALA A 29 -12.96 -1.07 -10.62
CA ALA A 29 -13.92 -0.46 -11.55
C ALA A 29 -15.31 -0.27 -10.92
N ALA A 30 -15.78 -1.24 -10.14
CA ALA A 30 -17.10 -1.16 -9.51
C ALA A 30 -17.14 -0.07 -8.43
N TYR A 31 -16.05 0.12 -7.69
CA TYR A 31 -15.97 1.15 -6.65
C TYR A 31 -15.79 2.55 -7.24
N ASP A 32 -15.07 2.68 -8.37
CA ASP A 32 -14.96 3.91 -9.13
C ASP A 32 -16.33 4.36 -9.66
N GLU A 33 -17.06 3.48 -10.35
CA GLU A 33 -18.39 3.78 -10.90
C GLU A 33 -19.44 4.10 -9.81
N ALA A 34 -19.33 3.44 -8.65
CA ALA A 34 -20.27 3.63 -7.54
C ALA A 34 -19.89 4.80 -6.62
N GLU A 35 -18.75 5.46 -6.82
CA GLU A 35 -18.20 6.50 -5.94
C GLU A 35 -18.13 6.06 -4.46
N MET A 36 -17.79 4.78 -4.23
CA MET A 36 -17.78 4.19 -2.89
C MET A 36 -16.38 4.12 -2.29
N MET A 37 -16.29 4.36 -0.99
CA MET A 37 -15.05 4.19 -0.23
C MET A 37 -14.82 2.71 0.13
N PRO A 38 -13.70 2.07 -0.28
CA PRO A 38 -13.44 0.65 -0.06
C PRO A 38 -12.92 0.35 1.35
N MET A 39 -13.72 0.64 2.38
CA MET A 39 -13.34 0.48 3.79
C MET A 39 -12.88 -0.94 4.15
N ASP A 40 -13.44 -1.97 3.49
CA ASP A 40 -13.04 -3.35 3.73
C ASP A 40 -11.63 -3.65 3.20
N VAL A 41 -11.27 -3.11 2.03
CA VAL A 41 -9.92 -3.23 1.48
C VAL A 41 -8.92 -2.41 2.30
N ILE A 42 -9.29 -1.23 2.78
CA ILE A 42 -8.44 -0.42 3.67
C ILE A 42 -8.16 -1.18 4.98
N LYS A 43 -9.17 -1.82 5.59
CA LYS A 43 -8.96 -2.67 6.77
C LYS A 43 -8.06 -3.88 6.47
N LYS A 44 -8.17 -4.48 5.28
CA LYS A 44 -7.27 -5.56 4.86
C LYS A 44 -5.84 -5.06 4.66
N ALA A 45 -5.65 -3.87 4.08
CA ALA A 45 -4.35 -3.23 3.92
C ALA A 45 -3.69 -2.97 5.29
N TRP A 46 -4.47 -2.48 6.26
CA TRP A 46 -4.00 -2.30 7.63
C TRP A 46 -3.57 -3.61 8.29
N LYS A 47 -4.38 -4.66 8.21
CA LYS A 47 -4.02 -6.00 8.72
C LYS A 47 -2.79 -6.58 8.02
N ALA A 48 -2.60 -6.26 6.74
CA ALA A 48 -1.45 -6.65 5.96
C ALA A 48 -0.20 -5.80 6.28
N GLY A 49 -0.31 -4.72 7.07
CA GLY A 49 0.81 -3.81 7.33
C GLY A 49 1.23 -3.01 6.09
N LEU A 50 0.27 -2.65 5.24
CA LEU A 50 0.46 -1.86 4.02
C LEU A 50 -0.13 -0.44 4.14
N THR A 51 -0.31 0.03 5.38
CA THR A 51 -0.75 1.39 5.77
C THR A 51 0.16 1.89 6.87
N ASN A 52 0.23 3.20 7.09
CA ASN A 52 0.93 3.78 8.24
C ASN A 52 2.42 3.36 8.28
N LEU A 53 3.03 3.26 7.10
CA LEU A 53 4.34 2.69 6.82
C LEU A 53 5.43 3.45 7.59
N GLY A 54 5.31 4.78 7.65
CA GLY A 54 6.30 5.65 8.27
C GLY A 54 6.30 5.69 9.80
N ILE A 55 5.27 5.15 10.47
CA ILE A 55 5.16 5.23 11.93
C ILE A 55 6.36 4.50 12.58
N PRO A 56 7.13 5.16 13.46
CA PRO A 56 8.25 4.53 14.15
C PRO A 56 7.85 3.28 14.95
N LYS A 57 8.78 2.32 15.06
CA LYS A 57 8.55 1.04 15.77
C LYS A 57 8.19 1.23 17.25
N GLU A 58 8.70 2.28 17.90
CA GLU A 58 8.38 2.61 19.30
C GLU A 58 6.89 2.93 19.52
N TYR A 59 6.17 3.31 18.46
CA TYR A 59 4.72 3.54 18.47
C TYR A 59 3.93 2.36 17.87
N GLY A 60 4.58 1.21 17.62
CA GLY A 60 3.95 0.02 17.04
C GLY A 60 3.84 0.01 15.51
N GLY A 61 4.49 0.95 14.81
CA GLY A 61 4.55 0.98 13.35
C GLY A 61 5.68 0.13 12.74
N GLN A 62 5.85 0.21 11.42
CA GLN A 62 6.91 -0.53 10.70
C GLN A 62 8.25 0.20 10.70
N GLY A 63 8.24 1.53 10.84
CA GLY A 63 9.43 2.38 10.75
C GLY A 63 10.06 2.39 9.37
N TYR A 64 9.25 2.29 8.32
CA TYR A 64 9.70 2.34 6.94
C TYR A 64 10.05 3.76 6.51
N GLY A 65 10.97 3.88 5.54
CA GLY A 65 11.34 5.15 4.93
C GLY A 65 10.58 5.41 3.63
N LEU A 66 10.94 6.52 2.96
CA LEU A 66 10.30 6.94 1.71
C LEU A 66 10.42 5.91 0.59
N ILE A 67 11.53 5.17 0.50
CA ILE A 67 11.73 4.17 -0.55
C ILE A 67 10.73 3.01 -0.39
N GLU A 68 10.58 2.50 0.83
CA GLU A 68 9.60 1.46 1.11
C GLU A 68 8.16 1.95 0.88
N SER A 69 7.86 3.20 1.25
CA SER A 69 6.56 3.82 0.97
C SER A 69 6.27 3.89 -0.53
N VAL A 70 7.22 4.37 -1.35
CA VAL A 70 7.06 4.42 -2.81
C VAL A 70 6.84 3.02 -3.38
N ILE A 71 7.60 2.02 -2.93
CA ILE A 71 7.45 0.62 -3.37
C ILE A 71 6.03 0.11 -3.10
N VAL A 72 5.46 0.38 -1.92
CA VAL A 72 4.10 -0.07 -1.59
C VAL A 72 3.06 0.68 -2.43
N VAL A 73 3.19 2.01 -2.53
CA VAL A 73 2.24 2.86 -3.26
C VAL A 73 2.23 2.54 -4.74
N GLU A 74 3.38 2.37 -5.38
CA GLU A 74 3.50 2.04 -6.81
C GLU A 74 2.75 0.74 -7.14
N GLU A 75 2.94 -0.29 -6.33
CA GLU A 75 2.29 -1.59 -6.56
C GLU A 75 0.77 -1.52 -6.38
N ILE A 76 0.27 -0.82 -5.36
CA ILE A 76 -1.18 -0.67 -5.13
C ILE A 76 -1.81 0.24 -6.20
N ALA A 77 -1.15 1.34 -6.56
CA ALA A 77 -1.61 2.27 -7.57
C ALA A 77 -1.69 1.63 -8.97
N SER A 78 -0.86 0.61 -9.24
CA SER A 78 -0.96 -0.17 -10.49
C SER A 78 -2.32 -0.87 -10.67
N ALA A 79 -3.04 -1.15 -9.57
CA ALA A 79 -4.38 -1.71 -9.60
C ALA A 79 -5.46 -0.62 -9.58
N CYS A 80 -5.34 0.36 -8.68
CA CYS A 80 -6.24 1.52 -8.63
C CYS A 80 -5.60 2.70 -7.89
N PRO A 81 -5.30 3.81 -8.58
CA PRO A 81 -4.71 5.00 -7.95
C PRO A 81 -5.60 5.63 -6.86
N GLY A 82 -6.92 5.68 -7.05
CA GLY A 82 -7.84 6.27 -6.05
C GLY A 82 -7.85 5.51 -4.72
N ILE A 83 -7.82 4.17 -4.79
CA ILE A 83 -7.71 3.32 -3.60
C ILE A 83 -6.32 3.43 -2.98
N ALA A 84 -5.26 3.51 -3.81
CA ALA A 84 -3.90 3.72 -3.32
C ALA A 84 -3.76 5.03 -2.54
N THR A 85 -4.32 6.14 -3.04
CA THR A 85 -4.38 7.42 -2.33
C THR A 85 -5.08 7.27 -0.98
N SER A 86 -6.25 6.63 -0.96
CA SER A 86 -7.01 6.41 0.28
C SER A 86 -6.24 5.60 1.35
N ILE A 87 -5.39 4.67 0.92
CA ILE A 87 -4.52 3.87 1.79
C ILE A 87 -3.33 4.73 2.26
N PHE A 88 -2.68 5.42 1.34
CA PHE A 88 -1.43 6.16 1.57
C PHE A 88 -1.60 7.46 2.33
N ASP A 89 -2.72 8.19 2.18
CA ASP A 89 -2.89 9.50 2.82
C ASP A 89 -2.84 9.44 4.36
N ASN A 90 -3.00 8.26 4.95
CA ASN A 90 -2.81 8.03 6.39
C ASN A 90 -1.33 8.09 6.82
N ASP A 91 -0.38 8.10 5.87
CA ASP A 91 1.06 8.30 6.10
C ASP A 91 1.46 9.79 6.17
N LEU A 92 0.54 10.72 5.87
CA LEU A 92 0.77 12.16 5.97
C LEU A 92 0.65 12.57 7.45
N GLY A 93 1.81 12.67 8.13
CA GLY A 93 1.92 13.26 9.47
C GLY A 93 1.79 14.77 9.50
#